data_AF-A0A258A9J0-F1
#
_entry.id   AF-A0A258A9J0-F1
#
_cell.length_a   1.000
_cell.length_b   1.000
_cell.length_c   1.000
_cell.angle_alpha   90.00
_cell.angle_beta   90.00
_cell.angle_gamma   90.00
#
_symmetry.space_group_name_H-M   'P 1'
#
loop_
_entity.id
_entity.type
_entity.pdbx_description
1 polymer ?
#
loop_
_entity_poly.entity_id
_entity_poly.type
_entity_poly.pdbx_seq_one_letter_code
_entity_poly.pdbx_strand_id
1 'polypeptide(L)'
;MVETGATRRVAMAQGLMTVEGSPDRFVQGLGRSLRLVADRLETVGGFALRDAKVEDVTRIEGRASLVADRLMRAGFADEATAMRFVLRPLAAAEEGRALLLLSFRDRDEQPEGAYQAEIYVPPAVFEALARAIASGAAHRLAISAVTNLWVRETERETAPGVPVSWFLGVEADGRVSAPARGLVETLEWHPAGEAEPAPSHDEDPDEATPDLLGRINWSLKQIALVLMFLLIVVALK
;
A
#
# COMPACT_ATOMS: atom_id res chain seq x y z
N MET A 1 20.56 2.35 -30.58
CA MET A 1 21.49 3.14 -29.73
C MET A 1 20.72 3.43 -28.45
N VAL A 2 21.02 2.70 -27.38
CA VAL A 2 20.31 2.81 -26.10
C VAL A 2 21.06 3.86 -25.29
N GLU A 3 20.40 4.95 -24.90
CA GLU A 3 20.95 5.90 -23.92
C GLU A 3 20.96 5.21 -22.55
N THR A 4 22.02 4.46 -22.29
CA THR A 4 22.36 3.97 -20.96
C THR A 4 23.05 5.09 -20.18
N GLY A 5 22.36 5.61 -19.17
CA GLY A 5 23.02 6.32 -18.07
C GLY A 5 23.29 7.81 -18.26
N ALA A 6 22.40 8.57 -18.90
CA ALA A 6 22.41 10.02 -18.73
C ALA A 6 21.97 10.35 -17.29
N THR A 7 22.89 10.87 -16.48
CA THR A 7 22.59 11.45 -15.16
C THR A 7 21.56 12.57 -15.35
N ARG A 8 20.35 12.41 -14.82
CA ARG A 8 19.31 13.46 -14.88
C ARG A 8 19.43 14.35 -13.66
N ARG A 9 19.48 15.67 -13.84
CA ARG A 9 19.41 16.58 -12.69
C ARG A 9 18.02 16.52 -12.06
N VAL A 10 17.97 16.22 -10.78
CA VAL A 10 16.75 16.24 -9.96
C VAL A 10 16.81 17.48 -9.08
N ALA A 11 15.75 18.28 -9.10
CA ALA A 11 15.59 19.41 -8.18
C ALA A 11 14.34 19.19 -7.31
N MET A 12 14.57 19.23 -6.00
CA MET A 12 13.55 19.12 -4.96
C MET A 12 13.47 20.44 -4.22
N ALA A 13 12.34 21.14 -4.32
CA ALA A 13 12.12 22.40 -3.60
C ALA A 13 10.67 22.47 -3.13
N GLN A 14 10.44 22.79 -1.86
CA GLN A 14 9.10 23.03 -1.30
C GLN A 14 8.09 21.88 -1.54
N GLY A 15 8.56 20.62 -1.55
CA GLY A 15 7.71 19.45 -1.79
C GLY A 15 7.37 19.19 -3.27
N LEU A 16 7.99 19.93 -4.18
CA LEU A 16 7.91 19.75 -5.63
C LEU A 16 9.20 19.09 -6.14
N MET A 17 9.04 18.05 -6.95
CA MET A 17 10.12 17.41 -7.70
C MET A 17 10.04 17.83 -9.17
N THR A 18 11.18 18.20 -9.73
CA THR A 18 11.37 18.37 -11.17
C THR A 18 12.53 17.51 -11.62
N VAL A 19 12.40 16.92 -12.81
CA VAL A 19 13.40 16.01 -13.38
C VAL A 19 13.81 16.53 -14.75
N GLU A 20 15.10 16.70 -14.97
CA GLU A 20 15.63 17.10 -16.27
C GLU A 20 15.17 16.15 -17.40
N GLY A 21 14.73 16.74 -18.51
CA GLY A 21 14.17 15.99 -19.65
C GLY A 21 12.70 15.57 -19.47
N SER A 22 12.10 15.81 -18.30
CA SER A 22 10.65 15.66 -18.09
C SER A 22 9.97 17.03 -18.19
N PRO A 23 8.87 17.17 -18.97
CA PRO A 23 8.07 18.39 -18.97
C PRO A 23 7.20 18.51 -17.70
N ASP A 24 6.95 17.39 -17.02
CA ASP A 24 6.08 17.34 -15.86
C ASP A 24 6.79 17.75 -14.57
N ARG A 25 6.01 18.35 -13.66
CA ARG A 25 6.38 18.59 -12.26
C ARG A 25 5.61 17.63 -11.38
N PHE A 26 6.22 17.18 -10.29
CA PHE A 26 5.64 16.15 -9.44
C PHE A 26 5.50 16.62 -8.00
N VAL A 27 4.42 16.21 -7.35
CA VAL A 27 4.15 16.46 -5.92
C VAL A 27 3.84 15.14 -5.23
N GLN A 28 4.00 15.07 -3.91
CA GLN A 28 3.58 13.87 -3.18
C GLN A 28 2.06 13.71 -3.23
N GLY A 29 1.58 12.52 -3.57
CA GLY A 29 0.14 12.21 -3.64
C GLY A 29 -0.50 12.00 -2.27
N LEU A 30 -0.27 12.93 -1.35
CA LEU A 30 -0.81 12.89 0.00
C LEU A 30 -2.35 12.87 -0.03
N GLY A 31 -2.96 12.17 0.93
CA GLY A 31 -4.43 12.08 1.04
C GLY A 31 -5.09 11.07 0.09
N ARG A 32 -4.30 10.29 -0.65
CA ARG A 32 -4.77 9.22 -1.54
C ARG A 32 -4.08 7.91 -1.16
N SER A 33 -4.84 6.82 -1.18
CA SER A 33 -4.32 5.49 -0.92
C SER A 33 -4.05 4.75 -2.22
N LEU A 34 -2.86 4.17 -2.32
CA LEU A 34 -2.49 3.25 -3.37
C LEU A 34 -3.20 1.92 -3.16
N ARG A 35 -3.85 1.40 -4.21
CA ARG A 35 -4.53 0.10 -4.15
C ARG A 35 -3.82 -0.93 -5.03
N LEU A 36 -3.45 -2.04 -4.41
CA LEU A 36 -2.74 -3.15 -5.03
C LEU A 36 -3.53 -4.44 -4.88
N VAL A 37 -3.41 -5.29 -5.88
CA VAL A 37 -3.87 -6.68 -5.82
C VAL A 37 -2.68 -7.58 -6.07
N ALA A 38 -2.49 -8.56 -5.19
CA ALA A 38 -1.54 -9.65 -5.39
C ALA A 38 -2.27 -10.97 -5.63
N ASP A 39 -1.77 -11.75 -6.58
CA ASP A 39 -2.24 -13.07 -6.95
C ASP A 39 -1.07 -14.06 -7.08
N ARG A 40 -1.40 -15.33 -7.40
CA ARG A 40 -0.44 -16.43 -7.51
C ARG A 40 0.44 -16.55 -6.26
N LEU A 41 -0.21 -16.45 -5.10
CA LEU A 41 0.45 -16.43 -3.81
C LEU A 41 1.00 -17.82 -3.48
N GLU A 42 2.28 -17.88 -3.12
CA GLU A 42 2.94 -19.10 -2.69
C GLU A 42 3.85 -18.86 -1.48
N THR A 43 3.83 -19.79 -0.53
CA THR A 43 4.74 -19.76 0.62
C THR A 43 6.08 -20.35 0.22
N VAL A 44 7.13 -19.56 0.28
CA VAL A 44 8.51 -19.97 -0.02
C VAL A 44 9.30 -20.00 1.28
N GLY A 45 9.62 -21.22 1.73
CA GLY A 45 10.47 -21.44 2.89
C GLY A 45 11.96 -21.22 2.60
N GLY A 46 12.74 -21.00 3.65
CA GLY A 46 14.19 -20.96 3.55
C GLY A 46 14.86 -20.53 4.84
N PHE A 47 16.15 -20.83 4.96
CA PHE A 47 16.99 -20.37 6.05
C PHE A 47 18.15 -19.56 5.49
N ALA A 48 18.49 -18.47 6.14
CA ALA A 48 19.68 -17.69 5.82
C ALA A 48 20.60 -17.61 7.04
N LEU A 49 21.92 -17.67 6.80
CA LEU A 49 22.90 -17.36 7.83
C LEU A 49 23.17 -15.85 7.80
N ARG A 50 22.79 -15.14 8.86
CA ARG A 50 23.07 -13.71 9.05
C ARG A 50 23.69 -13.49 10.42
N ASP A 51 24.80 -12.75 10.46
CA ASP A 51 25.52 -12.47 11.70
C ASP A 51 25.79 -13.72 12.56
N ALA A 52 26.20 -14.82 11.88
CA ALA A 52 26.42 -16.15 12.46
C ALA A 52 25.20 -16.82 13.12
N LYS A 53 24.00 -16.28 12.92
CA LYS A 53 22.72 -16.86 13.35
C LYS A 53 21.95 -17.39 12.15
N VAL A 54 21.35 -18.57 12.30
CA VAL A 54 20.39 -19.09 11.32
C VAL A 54 19.05 -18.39 11.54
N GLU A 55 18.58 -17.69 10.51
CA GLU A 55 17.30 -16.99 10.49
C GLU A 55 16.35 -17.67 9.52
N ASP A 56 15.10 -17.80 9.95
CA ASP A 56 14.00 -18.18 9.06
C ASP A 56 13.71 -17.01 8.12
N VAL A 57 13.84 -17.25 6.82
CA VAL A 57 13.57 -16.27 5.76
C VAL A 57 12.35 -16.66 4.93
N THR A 58 11.45 -17.43 5.54
CA THR A 58 10.15 -17.76 4.98
C THR A 58 9.39 -16.50 4.61
N ARG A 59 8.80 -16.53 3.42
CA ARG A 59 8.09 -15.40 2.84
C ARG A 59 6.96 -15.91 1.95
N ILE A 60 6.04 -15.02 1.62
CA ILE A 60 5.03 -15.28 0.60
C ILE A 60 5.46 -14.52 -0.66
N GLU A 61 5.51 -15.19 -1.80
CA GLU A 61 5.79 -14.58 -3.10
C GLU A 61 4.54 -14.61 -3.97
N GLY A 62 4.50 -13.75 -4.99
CA GLY A 62 3.42 -13.72 -5.98
C GLY A 62 3.62 -12.62 -7.02
N ARG A 63 2.52 -12.24 -7.67
CA ARG A 63 2.49 -11.16 -8.65
C ARG A 63 1.51 -10.08 -8.20
N ALA A 64 1.97 -8.83 -8.20
CA ALA A 64 1.13 -7.68 -7.87
C ALA A 64 0.82 -6.81 -9.09
N SER A 65 -0.32 -6.15 -9.04
CA SER A 65 -0.76 -5.13 -9.99
C SER A 65 -1.53 -4.02 -9.26
N LEU A 66 -1.61 -2.83 -9.87
CA LEU A 66 -2.42 -1.74 -9.34
C LEU A 66 -3.87 -1.89 -9.76
N VAL A 67 -4.78 -1.43 -8.89
CA VAL A 67 -6.21 -1.37 -9.20
C VAL A 67 -6.51 -0.04 -9.89
N ALA A 68 -6.67 -0.09 -11.21
CA ALA A 68 -6.94 1.04 -12.13
C ALA A 68 -5.82 2.10 -12.25
N ASP A 69 -5.07 2.35 -11.18
CA ASP A 69 -3.92 3.27 -11.16
C ASP A 69 -2.74 2.73 -11.97
N ARG A 70 -1.76 3.60 -12.22
CA ARG A 70 -0.50 3.26 -12.90
C ARG A 70 0.70 3.57 -12.04
N LEU A 71 1.79 2.83 -12.21
CA LEU A 71 3.07 3.08 -11.55
C LEU A 71 4.16 3.24 -12.60
N MET A 72 4.95 4.30 -12.46
CA MET A 72 6.05 4.65 -13.36
C MET A 72 7.25 5.14 -12.54
N ARG A 73 8.34 5.49 -13.23
CA ARG A 73 9.46 6.25 -12.67
C ARG A 73 9.42 7.68 -13.17
N ALA A 74 9.63 8.66 -12.30
CA ALA A 74 9.65 10.06 -12.70
C ALA A 74 10.80 10.33 -13.70
N GLY A 75 10.47 10.89 -14.87
CA GLY A 75 11.44 11.18 -15.94
C GLY A 75 11.85 9.97 -16.78
N PHE A 76 11.18 8.83 -16.66
CA PHE A 76 11.36 7.67 -17.53
C PHE A 76 10.03 7.28 -18.19
N ALA A 77 10.11 6.62 -19.35
CA ALA A 77 8.94 6.27 -20.16
C ALA A 77 8.32 4.91 -19.82
N ASP A 78 8.88 4.18 -18.85
CA ASP A 78 8.40 2.84 -18.50
C ASP A 78 7.27 2.87 -17.47
N GLU A 79 6.32 1.94 -17.66
CA GLU A 79 5.16 1.71 -16.80
C GLU A 79 5.23 0.27 -16.25
N ALA A 80 4.85 0.11 -14.98
CA ALA A 80 4.76 -1.19 -14.33
C ALA A 80 3.50 -1.93 -14.81
N THR A 81 3.66 -2.89 -15.71
CA THR A 81 2.56 -3.78 -16.12
C THR A 81 2.25 -4.85 -15.08
N ALA A 82 3.26 -5.26 -14.32
CA ALA A 82 3.15 -6.15 -13.18
C ALA A 82 4.39 -5.99 -12.31
N MET A 83 4.23 -6.31 -11.03
CA MET A 83 5.26 -6.18 -10.01
C MET A 83 5.53 -7.55 -9.39
N ARG A 84 6.79 -7.82 -9.08
CA ARG A 84 7.11 -8.92 -8.18
C ARG A 84 6.53 -8.59 -6.80
N PHE A 85 5.77 -9.51 -6.23
CA PHE A 85 5.22 -9.37 -4.89
C PHE A 85 6.01 -10.23 -3.91
N VAL A 86 6.37 -9.65 -2.76
CA VAL A 86 6.97 -10.36 -1.65
C VAL A 86 6.34 -9.86 -0.36
N LEU A 87 5.87 -10.77 0.50
CA LEU A 87 5.36 -10.45 1.82
C LEU A 87 6.17 -11.21 2.87
N ARG A 88 6.67 -10.48 3.87
CA ARG A 88 7.54 -10.97 4.94
C ARG A 88 6.95 -10.67 6.31
N PRO A 89 7.23 -11.50 7.31
CA PRO A 89 6.99 -11.11 8.69
C PRO A 89 7.98 -9.99 9.07
N LEU A 90 7.52 -9.04 9.89
CA LEU A 90 8.39 -8.18 10.69
C LEU A 90 9.18 -9.05 11.67
N ALA A 91 10.34 -8.55 12.11
CA ALA A 91 11.10 -9.24 13.15
C ALA A 91 10.23 -9.38 14.41
N ALA A 92 10.30 -10.50 15.14
CA ALA A 92 9.39 -10.79 16.25
C ALA A 92 9.42 -9.76 17.41
N ALA A 93 10.46 -8.91 17.48
CA ALA A 93 10.55 -7.80 18.43
C ALA A 93 9.79 -6.53 17.96
N GLU A 94 9.31 -6.51 16.72
CA GLU A 94 8.61 -5.39 16.11
C GLU A 94 7.11 -5.71 16.03
N GLU A 95 6.37 -5.33 17.07
CA GLU A 95 4.90 -5.18 17.00
C GLU A 95 4.57 -3.89 16.22
N GLY A 96 4.90 -3.90 14.93
CA GLY A 96 4.75 -2.77 14.03
C GLY A 96 3.44 -2.82 13.24
N ARG A 97 3.06 -1.67 12.67
CA ARG A 97 2.04 -1.65 11.60
C ARG A 97 2.61 -2.28 10.33
N ALA A 98 1.75 -2.78 9.46
CA ALA A 98 2.19 -3.31 8.18
C ALA A 98 2.75 -2.20 7.27
N LEU A 99 3.87 -2.47 6.60
CA LEU A 99 4.62 -1.52 5.80
C LEU A 99 4.72 -2.00 4.36
N LEU A 100 4.63 -1.07 3.42
CA LEU A 100 4.83 -1.30 1.99
C LEU A 100 6.12 -0.61 1.52
N LEU A 101 6.93 -1.32 0.74
CA LEU A 101 8.07 -0.80 0.01
C LEU A 101 7.88 -1.07 -1.48
N LEU A 102 7.89 -0.01 -2.28
CA LEU A 102 7.86 -0.09 -3.74
C LEU A 102 9.22 0.32 -4.27
N SER A 103 9.78 -0.48 -5.16
CA SER A 103 11.12 -0.24 -5.70
C SER A 103 11.21 -0.67 -7.15
N PHE A 104 12.26 -0.17 -7.80
CA PHE A 104 12.65 -0.57 -9.13
C PHE A 104 14.07 -1.15 -9.07
N ARG A 105 14.28 -2.32 -9.67
CA ARG A 105 15.59 -2.94 -9.86
C ARG A 105 15.96 -2.90 -11.33
N ASP A 106 17.17 -2.47 -11.62
CA ASP A 106 17.66 -2.45 -13.00
C ASP A 106 17.79 -3.87 -13.56
N ARG A 107 17.51 -4.01 -14.85
CA ARG A 107 17.19 -5.30 -15.51
C ARG A 107 18.39 -6.22 -15.76
N ASP A 108 19.58 -5.87 -15.27
CA ASP A 108 20.79 -6.64 -15.55
C ASP A 108 20.80 -8.03 -14.89
N GLU A 109 19.95 -8.29 -13.88
CA GLU A 109 19.95 -9.56 -13.14
C GLU A 109 18.66 -10.41 -13.28
N GLN A 110 17.59 -9.89 -13.90
CA GLN A 110 16.37 -10.67 -14.22
C GLN A 110 15.46 -9.95 -15.23
N PRO A 111 15.00 -10.63 -16.30
CA PRO A 111 14.22 -10.00 -17.38
C PRO A 111 12.74 -9.74 -17.03
N GLU A 112 12.19 -10.37 -15.99
CA GLU A 112 10.80 -10.19 -15.54
C GLU A 112 10.75 -9.49 -14.16
N GLY A 113 9.88 -8.48 -13.99
CA GLY A 113 9.58 -7.91 -12.68
C GLY A 113 10.53 -6.81 -12.17
N ALA A 114 10.92 -5.86 -13.03
CA ALA A 114 11.77 -4.73 -12.63
C ALA A 114 11.16 -3.90 -11.48
N TYR A 115 9.84 -3.82 -11.40
CA TYR A 115 9.13 -3.24 -10.26
C TYR A 115 8.86 -4.31 -9.20
N GLN A 116 9.09 -3.96 -7.94
CA GLN A 116 8.89 -4.85 -6.80
C GLN A 116 8.03 -4.16 -5.73
N ALA A 117 7.02 -4.87 -5.25
CA ALA A 117 6.23 -4.55 -4.07
C ALA A 117 6.60 -5.52 -2.94
N GLU A 118 7.23 -5.00 -1.89
CA GLU A 118 7.58 -5.75 -0.70
C GLU A 118 6.76 -5.26 0.49
N ILE A 119 6.08 -6.18 1.18
CA ILE A 119 5.24 -5.89 2.33
C ILE A 119 5.82 -6.56 3.57
N TYR A 120 5.92 -5.81 4.65
CA TYR A 120 6.26 -6.33 5.97
C TYR A 120 5.01 -6.31 6.85
N VAL A 121 4.63 -7.44 7.43
CA VAL A 121 3.42 -7.55 8.26
C VAL A 121 3.75 -8.10 9.65
N PRO A 122 2.91 -7.85 10.67
CA PRO A 122 3.05 -8.52 11.95
C PRO A 122 3.12 -10.05 11.80
N PRO A 123 3.94 -10.76 12.60
CA PRO A 123 4.08 -12.22 12.51
C PRO A 123 2.75 -12.97 12.56
N ALA A 124 1.81 -12.55 13.40
CA ALA A 124 0.48 -13.17 13.50
C ALA A 124 -0.33 -13.06 12.19
N VAL A 125 -0.21 -11.94 11.47
CA VAL A 125 -0.87 -11.75 10.16
C VAL A 125 -0.21 -12.64 9.11
N PHE A 126 1.13 -12.73 9.13
CA PHE A 126 1.89 -13.61 8.24
C PHE A 126 1.46 -15.07 8.39
N GLU A 127 1.43 -15.57 9.63
CA GLU A 127 1.05 -16.96 9.93
C GLU A 127 -0.41 -17.28 9.57
N ALA A 128 -1.32 -16.32 9.79
CA ALA A 128 -2.72 -16.45 9.39
C ALA A 128 -2.84 -16.57 7.86
N LEU A 129 -2.17 -15.69 7.12
CA LEU A 129 -2.19 -15.70 5.65
C LEU A 129 -1.52 -16.95 5.08
N ALA A 130 -0.37 -17.36 5.62
CA ALA A 130 0.33 -18.58 5.18
C ALA A 130 -0.55 -19.83 5.34
N ARG A 131 -1.29 -19.94 6.46
CA ARG A 131 -2.27 -21.02 6.67
C ARG A 131 -3.43 -20.94 5.68
N ALA A 132 -3.95 -19.74 5.42
CA ALA A 132 -5.03 -19.54 4.46
C ALA A 132 -4.60 -19.89 3.02
N ILE A 133 -3.36 -19.60 2.63
CA ILE A 133 -2.80 -20.01 1.34
C ILE A 133 -2.70 -21.54 1.29
N ALA A 134 -2.15 -22.17 2.34
CA ALA A 134 -1.99 -23.61 2.40
C ALA A 134 -3.32 -24.38 2.36
N SER A 135 -4.41 -23.80 2.90
CA SER A 135 -5.75 -24.38 2.83
C SER A 135 -6.54 -24.01 1.58
N GLY A 136 -6.01 -23.16 0.69
CA GLY A 136 -6.70 -22.64 -0.48
C GLY A 136 -7.75 -21.56 -0.18
N ALA A 137 -7.81 -21.06 1.06
CA ALA A 137 -8.71 -19.98 1.46
C ALA A 137 -8.19 -18.59 1.06
N ALA A 138 -6.93 -18.47 0.64
CA ALA A 138 -6.32 -17.23 0.16
C ALA A 138 -5.60 -17.45 -1.16
N HIS A 139 -6.14 -16.88 -2.24
CA HIS A 139 -5.56 -16.89 -3.58
C HIS A 139 -5.32 -15.49 -4.14
N ARG A 140 -6.06 -14.50 -3.65
CA ARG A 140 -5.93 -13.10 -3.99
C ARG A 140 -5.83 -12.28 -2.71
N LEU A 141 -4.97 -11.27 -2.73
CA LEU A 141 -4.77 -10.32 -1.64
C LEU A 141 -5.02 -8.90 -2.15
N ALA A 142 -5.94 -8.18 -1.52
CA ALA A 142 -6.20 -6.76 -1.74
C ALA A 142 -5.50 -5.94 -0.66
N ILE A 143 -4.78 -4.89 -1.06
CA ILE A 143 -3.98 -4.04 -0.17
C ILE A 143 -4.30 -2.58 -0.48
N SER A 144 -4.56 -1.79 0.56
CA SER A 144 -4.57 -0.33 0.50
C SER A 144 -3.43 0.24 1.34
N ALA A 145 -2.70 1.21 0.82
CA ALA A 145 -1.62 1.86 1.55
C ALA A 145 -1.53 3.37 1.26
N VAL A 146 -1.27 4.17 2.29
CA VAL A 146 -0.84 5.57 2.13
C VAL A 146 0.65 5.57 1.88
N THR A 147 1.08 6.20 0.79
CA THR A 147 2.48 6.16 0.34
C THR A 147 3.08 7.56 0.21
N ASN A 148 4.40 7.62 0.14
CA ASN A 148 5.13 8.83 -0.24
C ASN A 148 5.41 8.91 -1.76
N LEU A 149 4.64 8.19 -2.58
CA LEU A 149 4.75 8.24 -4.03
C LEU A 149 4.42 9.64 -4.55
N TRP A 150 4.98 9.92 -5.72
CA TRP A 150 4.74 11.17 -6.43
C TRP A 150 3.59 11.01 -7.42
N VAL A 151 2.88 12.09 -7.68
CA VAL A 151 1.90 12.23 -8.78
C VAL A 151 2.28 13.46 -9.59
N ARG A 152 1.77 13.58 -10.82
CA ARG A 152 1.91 14.84 -11.56
C ARG A 152 1.19 15.94 -10.79
N GLU A 153 1.76 17.14 -10.79
CA GLU A 153 1.14 18.30 -10.13
C GLU A 153 -0.25 18.60 -10.71
N THR A 154 -0.45 18.36 -12.02
CA THR A 154 -1.76 18.49 -12.68
C THR A 154 -2.80 17.49 -12.21
N GLU A 155 -2.37 16.37 -11.62
CA GLU A 155 -3.25 15.33 -11.06
C GLU A 155 -3.48 15.50 -9.55
N ARG A 156 -2.87 16.51 -8.91
CA ARG A 156 -2.93 16.72 -7.44
C ARG A 156 -4.36 16.79 -6.90
N GLU A 157 -5.21 17.56 -7.57
CA GLU A 157 -6.59 17.83 -7.14
C GLU A 157 -7.60 16.89 -7.82
N THR A 158 -7.12 15.78 -8.40
CA THR A 158 -7.99 14.77 -9.01
C THR A 158 -8.96 14.24 -7.94
N ALA A 159 -10.24 14.11 -8.29
CA ALA A 159 -11.25 13.61 -7.36
C ALA A 159 -10.97 12.17 -6.89
N PRO A 160 -11.36 11.80 -5.65
CA PRO A 160 -11.25 10.42 -5.18
C PRO A 160 -11.90 9.42 -6.14
N GLY A 161 -11.29 8.26 -6.33
CA GLY A 161 -11.79 7.20 -7.22
C GLY A 161 -11.44 7.37 -8.70
N VAL A 162 -10.96 8.55 -9.13
CA VAL A 162 -10.42 8.73 -10.48
C VAL A 162 -8.96 8.23 -10.50
N PRO A 163 -8.62 7.32 -11.44
CA PRO A 163 -7.27 6.76 -11.54
C PRO A 163 -6.21 7.83 -11.75
N VAL A 164 -5.04 7.62 -11.16
CA VAL A 164 -3.87 8.51 -11.34
C VAL A 164 -2.61 7.74 -11.69
N SER A 165 -1.65 8.53 -12.16
CA SER A 165 -0.28 8.10 -12.39
C SER A 165 0.58 8.30 -11.15
N TRP A 166 1.00 7.20 -10.53
CA TRP A 166 2.00 7.21 -9.46
C TRP A 166 3.42 7.09 -10.01
N PHE A 167 4.35 7.78 -9.37
CA PHE A 167 5.74 7.81 -9.77
C PHE A 167 6.66 7.49 -8.59
N LEU A 168 7.55 6.52 -8.80
CA LEU A 168 8.76 6.42 -8.01
C LEU A 168 9.61 7.67 -8.23
N GLY A 169 10.18 8.19 -7.15
CA GLY A 169 11.10 9.32 -7.22
C GLY A 169 12.40 8.92 -7.91
N VAL A 170 13.27 9.91 -8.09
CA VAL A 170 14.64 9.69 -8.57
C VAL A 170 15.59 10.02 -7.42
N GLU A 171 16.63 9.21 -7.22
CA GLU A 171 17.67 9.51 -6.24
C GLU A 171 18.43 10.78 -6.61
N ALA A 172 19.14 11.35 -5.63
CA ALA A 172 19.87 12.61 -5.80
C ALA A 172 20.95 12.53 -6.90
N ASP A 173 21.45 11.34 -7.20
CA ASP A 173 22.42 11.11 -8.25
C ASP A 173 21.79 11.09 -9.66
N GLY A 174 20.46 11.09 -9.76
CA GLY A 174 19.74 11.13 -11.04
C GLY A 174 19.76 9.83 -11.85
N ARG A 175 20.35 8.76 -11.33
CA ARG A 175 20.60 7.51 -12.08
C ARG A 175 19.60 6.42 -11.71
N VAL A 176 19.27 6.32 -10.43
CA VAL A 176 18.43 5.25 -9.89
C VAL A 176 17.11 5.82 -9.37
N SER A 177 16.05 5.01 -9.41
CA SER A 177 14.79 5.38 -8.76
C SER A 177 14.87 5.22 -7.26
N ALA A 178 14.44 6.28 -6.56
CA ALA A 178 14.27 6.23 -5.12
C ALA A 178 13.08 5.32 -4.78
N PRO A 179 13.23 4.38 -3.84
CA PRO A 179 12.12 3.54 -3.41
C PRO A 179 11.06 4.37 -2.68
N ALA A 180 9.80 4.00 -2.85
CA ALA A 180 8.69 4.57 -2.12
C ALA A 180 8.30 3.68 -0.94
N ARG A 181 7.92 4.32 0.16
CA ARG A 181 7.47 3.69 1.39
C ARG A 181 6.01 4.04 1.63
N GLY A 182 5.28 3.09 2.20
CA GLY A 182 3.90 3.29 2.57
C GLY A 182 3.53 2.57 3.86
N LEU A 183 2.48 3.07 4.48
CA LEU A 183 1.81 2.43 5.59
C LEU A 183 0.60 1.68 5.03
N VAL A 184 0.53 0.37 5.27
CA VAL A 184 -0.63 -0.43 4.87
C VAL A 184 -1.79 -0.11 5.81
N GLU A 185 -2.91 0.28 5.23
CA GLU A 185 -4.16 0.58 5.94
C GLU A 185 -5.07 -0.64 6.01
N THR A 186 -5.20 -1.36 4.89
CA THR A 186 -6.02 -2.56 4.80
C THR A 186 -5.27 -3.67 4.07
N LEU A 187 -5.52 -4.90 4.50
CA LEU A 187 -4.97 -6.13 3.92
C LEU A 187 -6.03 -7.21 4.05
N GLU A 188 -6.62 -7.59 2.92
CA GLU A 188 -7.76 -8.52 2.85
C GLU A 188 -7.43 -9.64 1.86
N TRP A 189 -7.77 -10.89 2.21
CA TRP A 189 -7.53 -12.04 1.32
C TRP A 189 -8.83 -12.79 1.03
N HIS A 190 -8.93 -13.29 -0.20
CA HIS A 190 -10.10 -13.98 -0.72
C HIS A 190 -9.73 -15.34 -1.34
N PRO A 191 -10.65 -16.31 -1.34
CA PRO A 191 -10.52 -17.53 -2.12
C PRO A 191 -10.56 -17.21 -3.64
N ALA A 192 -10.15 -18.18 -4.47
CA ALA A 192 -10.20 -17.98 -5.92
C ALA A 192 -11.66 -17.97 -6.40
N GLY A 193 -11.97 -17.05 -7.33
CA GLY A 193 -13.27 -16.97 -7.98
C GLY A 193 -14.31 -16.12 -7.25
N GLU A 194 -14.00 -15.62 -6.06
CA GLU A 194 -14.81 -14.56 -5.44
C GLU A 194 -14.47 -13.24 -6.14
N ALA A 195 -15.35 -12.82 -7.05
CA ALA A 195 -15.27 -11.52 -7.68
C ALA A 195 -15.45 -10.46 -6.60
N GLU A 196 -14.57 -9.45 -6.61
CA GLU A 196 -14.75 -8.21 -5.86
C GLU A 196 -16.17 -7.71 -6.13
N PRO A 197 -17.01 -7.45 -5.10
CA PRO A 197 -18.31 -6.86 -5.36
C PRO A 197 -18.05 -5.58 -6.16
N ALA A 198 -18.67 -5.49 -7.33
CA ALA A 198 -18.60 -4.28 -8.15
C ALA A 198 -18.94 -3.08 -7.24
N PRO A 199 -18.31 -1.91 -7.43
CA PRO A 199 -18.74 -0.72 -6.70
C PRO A 199 -20.24 -0.58 -6.97
N SER A 200 -21.05 -0.78 -5.94
CA SER A 200 -22.47 -0.48 -6.01
C SER A 200 -22.55 1.00 -6.35
N HIS A 201 -22.99 1.30 -7.57
CA HIS A 201 -23.63 2.57 -7.81
C HIS A 201 -24.85 2.54 -6.88
N ASP A 202 -24.75 3.27 -5.77
CA ASP A 202 -25.90 3.59 -4.93
C ASP A 202 -26.85 4.43 -5.78
N GLU A 203 -27.72 3.75 -6.53
CA GLU A 203 -29.12 4.17 -6.56
C GLU A 203 -29.68 3.90 -5.16
N ASP A 204 -29.57 4.90 -4.29
CA ASP A 204 -30.61 5.09 -3.27
C ASP A 204 -31.91 5.51 -3.99
N PRO A 205 -33.11 5.12 -3.52
CA PRO A 205 -33.38 4.68 -2.16
C PRO A 205 -34.28 3.43 -2.06
N ASP A 206 -34.15 2.67 -0.96
CA ASP A 206 -35.31 2.33 -0.12
C ASP A 206 -34.88 1.71 1.20
N GLU A 207 -35.07 2.51 2.25
CA GLU A 207 -35.47 2.15 3.62
C GLU A 207 -35.24 0.70 4.08
N ALA A 208 -34.08 0.44 4.70
CA ALA A 208 -33.99 -0.25 5.99
C ALA A 208 -32.53 -0.26 6.48
N THR A 209 -32.26 0.44 7.60
CA THR A 209 -31.15 0.28 8.57
C THR A 209 -30.28 1.50 9.00
N PRO A 210 -30.60 2.79 8.75
CA PRO A 210 -29.89 3.89 9.43
C PRO A 210 -30.39 4.17 10.88
N ASP A 211 -31.61 3.76 11.23
CA ASP A 211 -32.24 4.12 12.51
C ASP A 211 -31.67 3.40 13.75
N LEU A 212 -31.02 2.24 13.57
CA LEU A 212 -30.46 1.46 14.69
C LEU A 212 -29.11 2.00 15.16
N LEU A 213 -28.24 2.41 14.24
CA LEU A 213 -26.94 3.02 14.56
C LEU A 213 -27.09 4.43 15.15
N GLY A 214 -28.07 5.21 14.68
CA GLY A 214 -28.40 6.53 15.24
C GLY A 214 -28.91 6.45 16.69
N ARG A 215 -29.76 5.46 17.00
CA ARG A 215 -30.27 5.23 18.36
C ARG A 215 -29.18 4.84 19.36
N ILE A 216 -28.22 3.99 18.95
CA ILE A 216 -27.11 3.54 19.82
C ILE A 216 -26.18 4.72 20.15
N ASN A 217 -25.86 5.56 19.16
CA ASN A 217 -24.98 6.71 19.36
C ASN A 217 -25.64 7.79 20.24
N TRP A 218 -26.98 7.90 20.18
CA TRP A 218 -27.75 8.81 21.03
C TRP A 218 -27.88 8.31 22.48
N SER A 219 -28.18 7.01 22.69
CA SER A 219 -28.28 6.45 24.04
C SER A 219 -26.95 6.47 24.79
N LEU A 220 -25.83 6.28 24.08
CA LEU A 220 -24.50 6.35 24.67
C LEU A 220 -24.15 7.78 25.14
N LYS A 221 -24.51 8.80 24.36
CA LYS A 221 -24.38 10.20 24.77
C LYS A 221 -25.22 10.53 26.01
N GLN A 222 -26.44 9.99 26.11
CA GLN A 222 -27.27 10.19 27.30
C GLN A 222 -26.72 9.50 28.55
N ILE A 223 -26.20 8.27 28.43
CA ILE A 223 -25.56 7.56 29.54
C ILE A 223 -24.31 8.31 30.03
N ALA A 224 -23.47 8.80 29.12
CA ALA A 224 -22.29 9.58 29.47
C ALA A 224 -22.65 10.88 30.23
N LEU A 225 -23.74 11.53 29.83
CA LEU A 225 -24.19 12.78 30.45
C LEU A 225 -24.72 12.55 31.88
N VAL A 226 -25.47 11.45 32.10
CA VAL A 226 -25.93 11.06 33.45
C VAL A 226 -24.76 10.68 34.36
N LEU A 227 -23.77 9.95 33.84
CA LEU A 227 -22.55 9.60 34.59
C LEU A 227 -21.76 10.85 35.00
N MET A 228 -21.59 11.80 34.08
CA MET A 228 -20.94 13.07 34.37
C MET A 228 -21.71 13.85 35.45
N PHE A 229 -23.05 13.89 35.37
CA PHE A 229 -23.86 14.57 36.39
C PHE A 229 -23.74 13.91 37.76
N LEU A 230 -23.75 12.58 37.84
CA LEU A 230 -23.53 11.85 39.09
C LEU A 230 -22.15 12.12 39.69
N LEU A 231 -21.10 12.17 38.86
CA LEU A 231 -19.74 12.51 39.31
C LEU A 231 -19.68 13.92 39.90
N ILE A 232 -20.39 14.88 39.30
CA ILE A 232 -20.48 16.25 39.83
C ILE A 232 -21.21 16.25 41.18
N VAL A 233 -22.34 15.54 41.31
CA VAL A 233 -23.09 15.47 42.58
C VAL A 233 -22.27 14.81 43.71
N VAL A 234 -21.49 13.78 43.40
CA VAL A 234 -20.59 13.14 44.38
C VAL A 234 -19.44 14.08 44.76
N ALA A 235 -18.91 14.88 43.83
CA ALA A 235 -17.84 15.83 44.11
C ALA A 235 -18.29 17.08 44.90
N LEU A 236 -19.59 17.41 44.89
CA LEU A 236 -20.16 18.52 45.67
C LEU A 236 -20.63 18.12 47.08
N LYS A 237 -20.46 16.85 47.47
CA LYS A 237 -20.80 16.34 48.80
C LYS A 237 -19.55 16.05 49.62
#